data_AF-A0A970AB03-F1
#
_entry.id   AF-A0A970AB03-F1
#
_cell.length_a   1.000
_cell.length_b   1.000
_cell.length_c   1.000
_cell.angle_alpha   90.00
_cell.angle_beta   90.00
_cell.angle_gamma   90.00
#
_symmetry.space_group_name_H-M   'P 1'
#
loop_
_entity.id
_entity.type
_entity.pdbx_description
1 polymer ?
#
loop_
_entity_poly.entity_id
_entity_poly.type
_entity_poly.pdbx_seq_one_letter_code
_entity_poly.pdbx_strand_id
1 'polypeptide(L)'
;KDPQTAWSEGAEGYGINEWIQIERDGSTDLSEIIISNGIQQSPQIFDNNGSLKKFRLDFSQDQYIYYEVDEDKTASKHIRIIFDRPISTNFIRLTILDVFEGSKYEDTCLTDIVAYNKG
;
A
#
# COMPACT_ATOMS: atom_id res chain seq x y z
N LYS A 1 7.08 3.31 13.13
CA LYS A 1 6.84 1.97 12.56
C LYS A 1 6.56 1.04 13.72
N ASP A 2 5.33 0.57 13.84
CA ASP A 2 4.97 -0.49 14.77
C ASP A 2 4.46 -1.66 13.93
N PRO A 3 5.23 -2.76 13.77
CA PRO A 3 4.80 -3.89 12.96
C PRO A 3 3.60 -4.64 13.57
N GLN A 4 3.12 -4.24 14.75
CA GLN A 4 1.97 -4.83 15.42
C GLN A 4 0.63 -4.23 14.98
N THR A 5 0.61 -3.11 14.26
CA THR A 5 -0.63 -2.52 13.74
C THR A 5 -0.68 -2.64 12.22
N ALA A 6 -1.85 -2.96 11.69
CA ALA A 6 -2.12 -2.98 10.27
C ALA A 6 -3.47 -2.33 9.99
N TRP A 7 -3.59 -1.67 8.85
CA TRP A 7 -4.89 -1.36 8.27
C TRP A 7 -5.43 -2.62 7.58
N SER A 8 -6.69 -2.97 7.85
CA SER A 8 -7.49 -3.90 7.05
C SER A 8 -8.59 -3.10 6.38
N GLU A 9 -8.95 -3.51 5.18
CA GLU A 9 -9.96 -2.89 4.34
C GLU A 9 -11.36 -2.86 5.02
N GLY A 10 -11.71 -3.88 5.82
CA GLY A 10 -12.88 -3.90 6.70
C GLY A 10 -14.22 -4.18 6.01
N ALA A 11 -14.23 -4.62 4.76
CA ALA A 11 -15.38 -5.01 3.96
C ALA A 11 -15.46 -6.53 3.77
N GLU A 12 -16.55 -7.00 3.15
CA GLU A 12 -16.71 -8.41 2.82
C GLU A 12 -15.82 -8.78 1.60
N GLY A 13 -15.13 -9.92 1.66
CA GLY A 13 -14.20 -10.36 0.63
C GLY A 13 -12.83 -9.69 0.71
N TYR A 14 -12.12 -9.62 -0.43
CA TYR A 14 -10.72 -9.16 -0.47
C TYR A 14 -10.51 -7.64 -0.47
N GLY A 15 -11.58 -6.85 -0.30
CA GLY A 15 -11.55 -5.38 -0.33
C GLY A 15 -11.15 -4.78 -1.68
N ILE A 16 -11.49 -5.42 -2.81
CA ILE A 16 -11.25 -4.83 -4.13
C ILE A 16 -12.06 -3.53 -4.26
N ASN A 17 -11.39 -2.45 -4.67
CA ASN A 17 -11.85 -1.06 -4.68
C ASN A 17 -11.93 -0.36 -3.32
N GLU A 18 -11.62 -1.05 -2.22
CA GLU A 18 -11.43 -0.40 -0.93
C GLU A 18 -10.13 0.41 -0.92
N TRP A 19 -10.10 1.44 -0.09
CA TRP A 19 -9.01 2.41 -0.10
C TRP A 19 -8.69 2.97 1.28
N ILE A 20 -7.44 3.43 1.40
CA ILE A 20 -6.98 4.26 2.51
C ILE A 20 -6.38 5.55 1.95
N GLN A 21 -6.63 6.68 2.61
CA GLN A 21 -6.06 7.98 2.25
C GLN A 21 -5.28 8.56 3.43
N ILE A 22 -4.07 9.02 3.13
CA ILE A 22 -3.21 9.74 4.06
C ILE A 22 -3.13 11.18 3.55
N GLU A 23 -3.58 12.12 4.38
CA GLU A 23 -3.62 13.54 4.07
C GLU A 23 -2.67 14.33 4.96
N ARG A 24 -2.26 15.50 4.49
CA ARG A 24 -1.49 16.48 5.25
C ARG A 24 -1.87 17.89 4.88
N ASP A 25 -1.58 18.82 5.78
CA ASP A 25 -1.64 20.24 5.48
C ASP A 25 -0.51 20.65 4.51
N GLY A 26 -0.89 21.36 3.45
CA GLY A 26 0.01 21.83 2.40
C GLY A 26 0.53 20.73 1.46
N SER A 27 1.09 21.15 0.32
CA SER A 27 1.71 20.24 -0.64
C SER A 27 3.17 19.95 -0.27
N THR A 28 3.64 18.75 -0.57
CA THR A 28 5.05 18.34 -0.46
C THR A 28 5.48 17.61 -1.71
N ASP A 29 6.75 17.74 -2.08
CA ASP A 29 7.33 17.06 -3.24
C ASP A 29 7.87 15.69 -2.81
N LEU A 30 7.15 14.64 -3.18
CA LEU A 30 7.50 13.24 -2.88
C LEU A 30 8.40 12.66 -3.96
N SER A 31 9.50 12.02 -3.56
CA SER A 31 10.39 11.28 -4.48
C SER A 31 10.26 9.76 -4.38
N GLU A 32 9.74 9.26 -3.26
CA GLU A 32 9.68 7.83 -2.98
C GLU A 32 8.51 7.49 -2.05
N ILE A 33 7.91 6.31 -2.28
CA ILE A 33 6.97 5.67 -1.37
C ILE A 33 7.44 4.24 -1.08
N ILE A 34 7.42 3.87 0.20
CA ILE A 34 7.65 2.50 0.68
C ILE A 34 6.36 2.00 1.33
N ILE A 35 5.89 0.83 0.89
CA ILE A 35 4.73 0.14 1.44
C ILE A 35 5.20 -1.17 2.08
N SER A 36 4.88 -1.35 3.37
CA SER A 36 5.03 -2.62 4.07
C SER A 36 3.77 -3.46 3.80
N ASN A 37 3.83 -4.29 2.76
CA ASN A 37 2.70 -5.04 2.21
C ASN A 37 2.34 -6.24 3.10
N GLY A 38 1.06 -6.46 3.39
CA GLY A 38 0.58 -7.50 4.31
C GLY A 38 0.83 -7.19 5.79
N ILE A 39 0.40 -8.10 6.68
CA ILE A 39 0.71 -8.06 8.12
C ILE A 39 2.03 -8.80 8.37
N GLN A 40 3.05 -8.11 8.88
CA GLN A 40 4.41 -8.66 8.97
C GLN A 40 4.82 -9.11 10.39
N GLN A 41 3.85 -9.38 11.26
CA GLN A 41 4.10 -9.84 12.64
C GLN A 41 4.78 -11.22 12.70
N SER A 42 4.43 -12.13 11.78
CA SER A 42 5.08 -13.43 11.64
C SER A 42 4.87 -13.99 10.21
N PRO A 43 5.67 -14.97 9.75
CA PRO A 43 5.44 -15.61 8.46
C PRO A 43 4.05 -16.24 8.33
N GLN A 44 3.52 -16.82 9.42
CA GLN A 44 2.21 -17.44 9.44
C GLN A 44 1.09 -16.39 9.31
N ILE A 45 1.20 -15.25 10.01
CA ILE A 45 0.22 -14.17 9.93
C ILE A 45 0.23 -13.53 8.54
N PHE A 46 1.42 -13.34 7.95
CA PHE A 46 1.56 -12.84 6.59
C PHE A 46 0.90 -13.75 5.55
N ASP A 47 1.06 -15.08 5.69
CA ASP A 47 0.48 -16.04 4.76
C ASP A 47 -1.06 -16.13 4.89
N ASN A 48 -1.56 -16.12 6.12
CA ASN A 48 -2.99 -16.26 6.42
C ASN A 48 -3.84 -15.11 5.86
N ASN A 49 -3.29 -13.90 5.73
CA ASN A 49 -4.00 -12.69 5.31
C ASN A 49 -3.64 -12.28 3.88
N GLY A 50 -4.53 -11.53 3.22
CA GLY A 50 -4.29 -10.96 1.90
C GLY A 50 -3.24 -9.84 1.91
N SER A 51 -2.57 -9.66 0.78
CA SER A 51 -1.64 -8.55 0.53
C SER A 51 -1.82 -7.99 -0.87
N LEU A 52 -1.38 -6.76 -1.12
CA LEU A 52 -1.51 -6.11 -2.41
C LEU A 52 -0.78 -6.88 -3.51
N LYS A 53 -1.47 -7.07 -4.64
CA LYS A 53 -0.90 -7.54 -5.91
C LYS A 53 -0.97 -6.47 -6.98
N LYS A 54 -2.07 -5.70 -7.02
CA LYS A 54 -2.24 -4.52 -7.87
C LYS A 54 -2.96 -3.43 -7.11
N PHE A 55 -2.52 -2.19 -7.27
CA PHE A 55 -3.16 -1.03 -6.63
C PHE A 55 -2.98 0.23 -7.46
N ARG A 56 -3.83 1.22 -7.19
CA ARG A 56 -3.68 2.59 -7.69
C ARG A 56 -3.24 3.48 -6.54
N LEU A 57 -2.27 4.35 -6.79
CA LEU A 57 -1.99 5.50 -5.95
C LEU A 57 -2.55 6.74 -6.63
N ASP A 58 -3.47 7.45 -5.96
CA ASP A 58 -3.92 8.78 -6.36
C ASP A 58 -3.22 9.85 -5.52
N PHE A 59 -2.95 10.99 -6.15
CA PHE A 59 -2.33 12.17 -5.57
C PHE A 59 -3.17 13.41 -5.91
N SER A 60 -2.80 14.56 -5.35
CA SER A 60 -3.45 15.84 -5.66
C SER A 60 -3.37 16.17 -7.15
N GLN A 61 -4.23 17.09 -7.61
CA GLN A 61 -4.27 17.53 -9.01
C GLN A 61 -4.53 16.38 -10.01
N ASP A 62 -5.35 15.40 -9.58
CA ASP A 62 -5.78 14.26 -10.40
C ASP A 62 -4.63 13.41 -10.96
N GLN A 63 -3.45 13.46 -10.34
CA GLN A 63 -2.33 12.61 -10.68
C GLN A 63 -2.51 11.22 -10.07
N TYR A 64 -2.19 10.17 -10.83
CA TYR A 64 -2.26 8.80 -10.33
C TYR A 64 -1.21 7.90 -11.00
N ILE A 65 -0.87 6.81 -10.32
CA ILE A 65 -0.10 5.70 -10.90
C ILE A 65 -0.78 4.37 -10.60
N TYR A 66 -0.58 3.41 -11.49
CA TYR A 66 -0.87 2.01 -11.24
C TYR A 66 0.42 1.29 -10.90
N TYR A 67 0.37 0.41 -9.90
CA TYR A 67 1.47 -0.47 -9.55
C TYR A 67 0.97 -1.91 -9.53
N GLU A 68 1.73 -2.79 -10.17
CA GLU A 68 1.52 -4.23 -10.17
C GLU A 68 2.79 -4.89 -9.66
N VAL A 69 2.64 -5.82 -8.73
CA VAL A 69 3.76 -6.55 -8.14
C VAL A 69 4.19 -7.63 -9.13
N ASP A 70 5.42 -7.52 -9.63
CA ASP A 70 5.99 -8.47 -10.61
C ASP A 70 6.49 -9.78 -9.96
N GLU A 71 6.54 -9.81 -8.64
CA GLU A 71 7.12 -10.89 -7.83
C GLU A 71 6.02 -11.72 -7.15
N ASP A 72 6.39 -12.84 -6.53
CA ASP A 72 5.45 -13.58 -5.69
C ASP A 72 5.13 -12.85 -4.37
N LYS A 73 4.06 -13.30 -3.71
CA LYS A 73 3.59 -12.76 -2.43
C LYS A 73 4.74 -12.63 -1.41
N THR A 74 5.59 -13.65 -1.26
CA THR A 74 6.63 -13.68 -0.22
C THR A 74 7.77 -12.70 -0.46
N ALA A 75 8.13 -12.46 -1.72
CA ALA A 75 9.12 -11.47 -2.12
C ALA A 75 8.59 -10.03 -1.99
N SER A 76 7.27 -9.85 -2.14
CA SER A 76 6.62 -8.54 -2.18
C SER A 76 6.32 -7.86 -0.84
N LYS A 77 6.95 -8.30 0.27
CA LYS A 77 6.74 -7.72 1.61
C LYS A 77 7.07 -6.23 1.67
N HIS A 78 8.02 -5.77 0.86
CA HIS A 78 8.42 -4.37 0.81
C HIS A 78 8.33 -3.88 -0.62
N ILE A 79 7.32 -3.07 -0.90
CA ILE A 79 7.15 -2.44 -2.20
C ILE A 79 7.79 -1.05 -2.14
N ARG A 80 8.77 -0.80 -3.01
CA ARG A 80 9.48 0.47 -3.10
C ARG A 80 9.21 1.11 -4.45
N ILE A 81 8.59 2.29 -4.43
CA ILE A 81 8.24 3.06 -5.62
C ILE A 81 9.09 4.34 -5.62
N ILE A 82 9.97 4.47 -6.61
CA ILE A 82 10.80 5.66 -6.82
C ILE A 82 10.23 6.42 -8.01
N PHE A 83 9.99 7.72 -7.84
CA PHE A 83 9.48 8.55 -8.93
C PHE A 83 10.61 9.18 -9.72
N ASP A 84 10.55 9.09 -11.05
CA ASP A 84 11.52 9.76 -11.95
C ASP A 84 11.55 11.28 -11.77
N ARG A 85 10.40 11.85 -11.38
CA ARG A 85 10.23 13.26 -11.02
C ARG A 85 9.40 13.36 -9.75
N PRO A 86 9.69 14.31 -8.84
CA PRO A 86 8.90 14.46 -7.64
C PRO A 86 7.41 14.72 -7.95
N ILE A 87 6.53 14.11 -7.16
CA ILE A 87 5.08 14.34 -7.22
C ILE A 87 4.72 15.32 -6.11
N SER A 88 4.23 16.50 -6.49
CA SER A 88 3.75 17.50 -5.52
C SER A 88 2.34 17.14 -5.09
N THR A 89 2.16 16.80 -3.82
CA THR A 89 0.84 16.38 -3.31
C THR A 89 0.63 16.71 -1.83
N ASN A 90 -0.64 16.91 -1.46
CA ASN A 90 -1.10 16.97 -0.08
C ASN A 90 -1.80 15.69 0.39
N PHE A 91 -2.02 14.70 -0.49
CA PHE A 91 -2.55 13.40 -0.10
C PHE A 91 -1.94 12.25 -0.93
N ILE A 92 -2.03 11.04 -0.37
CA ILE A 92 -1.83 9.78 -1.08
C ILE A 92 -3.03 8.90 -0.78
N ARG A 93 -3.74 8.44 -1.81
CA ARG A 93 -4.79 7.43 -1.67
C ARG A 93 -4.35 6.13 -2.33
N LEU A 94 -4.32 5.05 -1.56
CA LEU A 94 -4.10 3.71 -2.08
C LEU A 94 -5.45 3.02 -2.26
N THR A 95 -5.76 2.60 -3.49
CA THR A 95 -6.95 1.80 -3.82
C THR A 95 -6.53 0.39 -4.23
N ILE A 96 -7.11 -0.63 -3.61
CA ILE A 96 -6.84 -2.04 -3.92
C ILE A 96 -7.49 -2.40 -5.27
N LEU A 97 -6.73 -3.01 -6.17
CA LEU A 97 -7.22 -3.45 -7.49
C LEU A 97 -7.08 -4.96 -7.73
N ASP A 98 -6.10 -5.60 -7.11
CA ASP A 98 -5.90 -7.05 -7.11
C ASP A 98 -5.11 -7.46 -5.87
N VAL A 99 -5.30 -8.70 -5.39
CA VAL A 99 -4.80 -9.19 -4.10
C VAL A 99 -4.11 -10.54 -4.28
N PHE A 100 -3.01 -10.75 -3.56
CA PHE A 100 -2.54 -12.09 -3.27
C PHE A 100 -3.36 -12.62 -2.09
N GLU A 101 -4.25 -13.57 -2.38
CA GLU A 101 -5.18 -14.12 -1.38
C GLU A 101 -4.44 -14.65 -0.13
N GLY A 102 -5.09 -14.49 1.01
CA GLY A 102 -4.68 -15.14 2.25
C GLY A 102 -5.03 -16.62 2.24
N SER A 103 -4.23 -17.46 2.90
CA SER A 103 -4.54 -18.88 3.03
C SER A 103 -5.70 -19.17 4.00
N LYS A 104 -6.15 -18.17 4.77
CA LYS A 104 -7.19 -18.34 5.79
C LYS A 104 -8.22 -17.21 5.85
N TYR A 105 -7.79 -15.96 5.69
CA TYR A 105 -8.62 -14.77 5.81
C TYR A 105 -8.68 -14.02 4.49
N GLU A 106 -9.83 -13.41 4.22
CA GLU A 106 -10.05 -12.60 3.02
C GLU A 106 -9.55 -11.15 3.22
N ASP A 107 -9.30 -10.73 4.47
CA ASP A 107 -8.74 -9.42 4.80
C ASP A 107 -7.45 -9.11 4.04
N THR A 108 -7.47 -8.06 3.22
CA THR A 108 -6.25 -7.46 2.63
C THR A 108 -5.67 -6.45 3.59
N CYS A 109 -4.41 -6.65 3.98
CA CYS A 109 -3.81 -5.84 5.03
C CYS A 109 -2.56 -5.09 4.58
N LEU A 110 -2.33 -3.93 5.22
CA LEU A 110 -1.17 -3.08 5.03
C LEU A 110 -0.59 -2.69 6.39
N THR A 111 0.70 -2.98 6.62
CA THR A 111 1.35 -2.64 7.89
C THR A 111 1.69 -1.15 7.97
N ASP A 112 2.29 -0.59 6.91
CA ASP A 112 2.77 0.80 6.89
C ASP A 112 2.81 1.34 5.45
N ILE A 113 2.61 2.65 5.31
CA ILE A 113 2.93 3.42 4.10
C ILE A 113 3.80 4.60 4.54
N VAL A 114 4.98 4.75 3.94
CA VAL A 114 5.92 5.84 4.24
C VAL A 114 6.29 6.56 2.97
N ALA A 115 6.10 7.87 2.95
CA ALA A 115 6.46 8.73 1.83
C ALA A 115 7.67 9.60 2.20
N TYR A 116 8.60 9.76 1.27
CA TYR A 116 9.83 10.52 1.45
C TYR A 116 9.88 11.70 0.49
N ASN A 117 10.30 12.85 1.03
CA ASN A 117 10.61 14.03 0.24
C ASN A 117 12.01 13.90 -0.38
N LYS A 118 12.20 14.55 -1.53
CA LYS A 118 13.57 14.82 -2.00
C LYS A 118 14.23 15.81 -1.04
N GLY A 119 15.39 15.44 -0.50
CA GLY A 119 16.24 16.35 0.27
C GLY A 119 16.87 17.43 -0.59
#